data_AF-A0AAN7UV49-F1
#
_entry.id   AF-A0AAN7UV49-F1
#
_cell.length_a   1.000
_cell.length_b   1.000
_cell.length_c   1.000
_cell.angle_alpha   90.00
_cell.angle_beta   90.00
_cell.angle_gamma   90.00
#
_symmetry.space_group_name_H-M   'P 1'
#
loop_
_entity.id
_entity.type
_entity.pdbx_description
1 polymer ?
#
loop_
_entity_poly.entity_id
_entity_poly.type
_entity_poly.pdbx_seq_one_letter_code
_entity_poly.pdbx_strand_id
1 'polypeptide(L)'
;MPRPIGPTEVRDESPFMWELGRLNDEAGQLMVSSSAKLTGTGQKLRVQDLEEQVYELADLLVDYGLQRYHRYQRLGTIIDVENMCILRIGAGYEIFRERVKQWFGYDLIPDYNKGMNWAWNLMLFTI
;
A
#
# COMPACT_ATOMS: atom_id res chain seq x y z
N MET A 1 -9.04 -14.65 20.60
CA MET A 1 -7.63 -15.14 20.61
C MET A 1 -7.11 -15.09 19.18
N PRO A 2 -5.92 -14.54 18.90
CA PRO A 2 -5.32 -14.67 17.58
C PRO A 2 -5.01 -16.15 17.33
N ARG A 3 -5.35 -16.66 16.14
CA ARG A 3 -5.01 -18.04 15.78
C ARG A 3 -3.49 -18.18 15.66
N PRO A 4 -2.89 -19.31 16.09
CA PRO A 4 -1.49 -19.58 15.80
C PRO A 4 -1.31 -19.73 14.28
N ILE A 5 -0.34 -19.01 13.73
CA ILE A 5 -0.02 -19.03 12.29
C ILE A 5 0.76 -20.33 12.02
N GLY A 6 0.15 -21.26 11.30
CA GLY A 6 0.76 -22.55 10.94
C GLY A 6 1.81 -22.41 9.82
N PRO A 7 2.72 -23.38 9.66
CA PRO A 7 3.89 -23.30 8.77
C PRO A 7 3.59 -23.34 7.26
N THR A 8 2.32 -23.37 6.84
CA THR A 8 1.90 -23.50 5.43
C THR A 8 0.91 -22.43 4.97
N GLU A 9 0.75 -21.32 5.70
CA GLU A 9 0.01 -20.17 5.17
C GLU A 9 0.87 -19.48 4.11
N VAL A 10 0.41 -19.53 2.85
CA VAL A 10 0.88 -18.62 1.80
C VAL A 10 0.59 -17.22 2.29
N ARG A 11 1.62 -16.53 2.78
CA ARG A 11 1.49 -15.12 3.17
C ARG A 11 1.27 -14.32 1.90
N ASP A 12 0.19 -13.55 1.86
CA ASP A 12 -0.06 -12.63 0.74
C ASP A 12 0.91 -11.43 0.76
N GLU A 13 1.53 -11.18 1.91
CA GLU A 13 2.50 -10.13 2.18
C GLU A 13 3.93 -10.55 1.85
N SER A 14 4.76 -9.57 1.44
CA SER A 14 6.18 -9.80 1.18
C SER A 14 6.91 -10.24 2.45
N PRO A 15 7.65 -11.38 2.45
CA PRO A 15 8.40 -11.84 3.61
C PRO A 15 9.38 -10.80 4.17
N PHE A 16 9.93 -9.97 3.28
CA PHE A 16 10.82 -8.88 3.65
C PHE A 16 10.11 -7.77 4.42
N MET A 17 8.93 -7.33 3.96
CA MET A 17 8.16 -6.28 4.64
C MET A 17 7.70 -6.74 6.02
N TRP A 18 7.37 -8.01 6.17
CA TRP A 18 7.00 -8.59 7.46
C TRP A 18 8.16 -8.57 8.45
N GLU A 19 9.33 -9.04 8.02
CA GLU A 19 10.51 -9.06 8.87
C GLU A 19 10.99 -7.65 9.24
N LEU A 20 10.94 -6.71 8.28
CA LEU A 20 11.24 -5.32 8.54
C LEU A 20 10.27 -4.70 9.55
N GLY A 21 8.98 -5.05 9.48
CA GLY A 21 7.99 -4.64 10.48
C GLY A 21 8.31 -5.18 11.88
N ARG A 22 8.66 -6.46 11.98
CA ARG A 22 9.05 -7.10 13.25
C ARG A 22 10.26 -6.42 13.89
N LEU A 23 11.31 -6.15 13.09
CA LEU A 23 12.53 -5.50 13.58
C LEU A 23 12.28 -4.06 14.05
N ASN A 24 11.47 -3.29 13.33
CA ASN A 24 11.11 -1.93 13.74
C ASN A 24 10.30 -1.93 15.04
N ASP A 25 9.35 -2.86 15.20
CA ASP A 25 8.56 -3.01 16.43
C ASP A 25 9.45 -3.32 17.64
N GLU A 26 10.39 -4.27 17.50
CA GLU A 26 11.37 -4.60 18.54
C GLU A 26 12.29 -3.43 18.89
N ALA A 27 12.59 -2.57 17.91
CA ALA A 27 13.37 -1.35 18.10
C ALA A 27 12.55 -0.16 18.62
N GLY A 28 11.22 -0.29 18.76
CA GLY A 28 10.32 0.81 19.12
C GLY A 28 10.24 1.91 18.06
N GLN A 29 10.47 1.56 16.79
CA GLN A 29 10.49 2.48 15.65
C GLN A 29 9.22 2.34 14.81
N LEU A 30 8.69 3.47 14.34
CA LEU A 30 7.59 3.49 13.38
C LEU A 30 8.16 3.58 11.96
N MET A 31 7.78 2.65 11.09
CA MET A 31 8.08 2.75 9.66
C MET A 31 6.96 3.50 8.94
N VAL A 32 7.29 4.64 8.33
CA VAL A 32 6.36 5.44 7.54
C VAL A 32 6.84 5.44 6.10
N SER A 33 5.99 5.10 5.12
CA SER A 33 6.45 4.92 3.74
C SER A 33 5.63 5.59 2.65
N SER A 34 6.24 6.44 1.83
CA SER A 34 5.64 6.90 0.57
C SER A 34 5.99 5.98 -0.61
N SER A 35 5.31 6.19 -1.73
CA SER A 35 5.72 5.57 -2.99
C SER A 35 7.11 6.04 -3.39
N ALA A 36 8.03 5.12 -3.66
CA ALA A 36 9.36 5.42 -4.17
C ALA A 36 9.28 5.93 -5.63
N LYS A 37 9.25 7.25 -5.81
CA LYS A 37 9.21 7.93 -7.12
C LYS A 37 9.38 9.44 -6.94
N LEU A 38 9.62 10.13 -8.05
CA LEU A 38 9.39 11.57 -8.11
C LEU A 38 7.90 11.91 -8.04
N THR A 39 7.57 13.01 -7.36
CA THR A 39 6.19 13.47 -7.25
C THR A 39 5.61 13.80 -8.62
N GLY A 40 4.42 13.27 -8.91
CA GLY A 40 3.69 13.56 -10.15
C GLY A 40 4.01 12.65 -11.34
N THR A 41 4.94 11.69 -11.22
CA THR A 41 5.42 10.89 -12.38
C THR A 41 4.69 9.54 -12.59
N GLY A 42 3.46 9.42 -12.09
CA GLY A 42 2.69 8.17 -12.15
C GLY A 42 3.20 7.13 -11.15
N GLN A 43 2.68 5.89 -11.15
CA GLN A 43 3.17 4.84 -10.23
C GLN A 43 4.25 4.00 -10.91
N LYS A 44 5.33 3.68 -10.19
CA LYS A 44 6.34 2.70 -10.63
C LYS A 44 6.04 1.33 -10.03
N LEU A 45 6.14 0.28 -10.82
CA LEU A 45 5.71 -1.07 -10.43
C LEU A 45 6.85 -2.09 -10.41
N ARG A 46 8.04 -1.65 -10.78
CA ARG A 46 9.30 -2.39 -10.71
C ARG A 46 10.43 -1.38 -10.56
N VAL A 47 11.56 -1.87 -10.07
CA VAL A 47 12.74 -1.04 -9.85
C VAL A 47 13.14 -0.33 -11.13
N GLN A 48 13.25 -1.04 -12.26
CA GLN A 48 13.76 -0.52 -13.54
C GLN A 48 12.98 0.69 -14.11
N ASP A 49 11.79 1.00 -13.59
CA ASP A 49 11.00 2.17 -14.02
C ASP A 49 11.21 3.41 -13.11
N LEU A 50 12.00 3.29 -12.04
CA LEU A 50 12.34 4.40 -11.15
C LEU A 50 13.19 5.45 -11.85
N GLU A 51 13.05 6.70 -11.44
CA GLU A 51 13.91 7.78 -11.93
C GLU A 51 15.33 7.67 -11.34
N GLU A 52 16.35 7.97 -12.14
CA GLU A 52 17.77 7.93 -11.74
C GLU A 52 18.03 8.66 -10.41
N GLN A 53 17.43 9.83 -10.23
CA GLN A 53 17.54 10.62 -9.01
C GLN A 53 17.04 9.88 -7.75
N VAL A 54 16.06 9.00 -7.89
CA VAL A 54 15.55 8.20 -6.75
C VAL A 54 16.56 7.12 -6.38
N TYR A 55 17.23 6.53 -7.37
CA TYR A 55 18.28 5.54 -7.14
C TYR A 55 19.50 6.13 -6.43
N GLU A 56 19.95 7.30 -6.88
CA GLU A 56 21.15 7.95 -6.34
C GLU A 56 20.99 8.37 -4.87
N LEU A 57 19.75 8.60 -4.42
CA LEU A 57 19.44 9.02 -3.06
C LEU A 57 19.10 7.85 -2.12
N ALA A 58 18.97 6.62 -2.62
CA ALA A 58 18.55 5.49 -1.81
C ALA A 58 19.75 4.85 -1.10
N ASP A 59 19.71 4.78 0.23
CA ASP A 59 20.68 4.00 1.02
C ASP A 59 20.56 2.49 0.77
N LEU A 60 19.34 2.02 0.46
CA LEU A 60 19.03 0.62 0.20
C LEU A 60 17.98 0.49 -0.91
N LEU A 61 18.28 -0.34 -1.89
CA LEU A 61 17.37 -0.74 -2.94
C LEU A 61 17.12 -2.25 -2.87
N VAL A 62 15.84 -2.65 -2.87
CA VAL A 62 15.45 -4.06 -2.83
C VAL A 62 14.59 -4.38 -4.05
N ASP A 63 15.12 -5.20 -4.96
CA ASP A 63 14.45 -5.55 -6.22
C ASP A 63 13.85 -6.97 -6.16
N TYR A 64 12.52 -7.05 -6.06
CA TYR A 64 11.74 -8.30 -6.19
C TYR A 64 11.13 -8.48 -7.58
N GLY A 65 11.52 -7.65 -8.55
CA GLY A 65 10.95 -7.60 -9.88
C GLY A 65 9.59 -6.90 -9.93
N LEU A 66 8.73 -7.37 -10.82
CA LEU A 66 7.43 -6.76 -11.09
C LEU A 66 6.43 -6.99 -9.94
N GLN A 67 5.83 -5.92 -9.44
CA GLN A 67 4.85 -5.97 -8.36
C GLN A 67 3.66 -6.91 -8.69
N ARG A 68 3.24 -7.73 -7.72
CA ARG A 68 2.18 -8.75 -7.85
C ARG A 68 0.90 -8.24 -8.50
N TYR A 69 0.46 -7.04 -8.13
CA TYR A 69 -0.79 -6.43 -8.59
C TYR A 69 -0.60 -5.38 -9.70
N HIS A 70 0.52 -5.44 -10.43
CA HIS A 70 0.85 -4.47 -11.49
C HIS A 70 -0.27 -4.28 -12.53
N ARG A 71 -1.09 -5.31 -12.80
CA ARG A 71 -2.20 -5.21 -13.77
C ARG A 71 -3.23 -4.13 -13.42
N TYR A 72 -3.35 -3.77 -12.15
CA TYR A 72 -4.23 -2.68 -11.71
C TYR A 72 -3.67 -1.30 -12.02
N GLN A 73 -2.35 -1.16 -12.22
CA GLN A 73 -1.65 0.11 -12.43
C GLN A 73 -1.96 1.16 -11.32
N ARG A 74 -2.28 0.70 -10.12
CA ARG A 74 -2.71 1.50 -8.97
C ARG A 74 -2.08 0.97 -7.68
N LEU A 75 -1.89 1.87 -6.71
CA LEU A 75 -1.54 1.52 -5.33
C LEU A 75 -2.76 0.95 -4.57
N GLY A 76 -2.59 0.66 -3.28
CA GLY A 76 -3.68 0.14 -2.43
C GLY A 76 -4.85 1.12 -2.26
N THR A 77 -6.02 0.58 -1.95
CA THR A 77 -7.24 1.35 -1.64
C THR A 77 -7.07 2.05 -0.29
N ILE A 78 -7.54 3.30 -0.19
CA ILE A 78 -7.60 4.04 1.08
C ILE A 78 -9.07 4.28 1.41
N ILE A 79 -9.45 3.93 2.65
CA ILE A 79 -10.80 4.06 3.19
C ILE A 79 -10.75 4.94 4.45
N ASP A 80 -11.72 5.82 4.56
CA ASP A 80 -12.11 6.46 5.82
C ASP A 80 -13.10 5.53 6.52
N VAL A 81 -12.64 4.88 7.58
CA VAL A 81 -13.43 3.88 8.32
C VAL A 81 -14.47 4.55 9.22
N GLU A 82 -14.23 5.79 9.66
CA GLU A 82 -15.19 6.53 10.49
C GLU A 82 -16.45 6.88 9.69
N ASN A 83 -16.25 7.36 8.46
CA ASN A 83 -17.36 7.75 7.58
C ASN A 83 -17.77 6.65 6.57
N MET A 84 -17.08 5.50 6.61
CA MET A 84 -17.27 4.38 5.66
C MET A 84 -17.25 4.82 4.20
N CYS A 85 -16.29 5.68 3.84
CA CYS A 85 -16.16 6.21 2.48
C CYS A 85 -14.78 5.95 1.87
N ILE A 86 -14.73 5.80 0.54
CA ILE A 86 -13.48 5.54 -0.18
C ILE A 86 -12.77 6.86 -0.47
N LEU A 87 -11.54 6.99 0.03
CA LEU A 87 -10.66 8.13 -0.23
C LEU A 87 -9.83 7.93 -1.50
N ARG A 88 -9.46 6.68 -1.80
CA ARG A 88 -8.71 6.33 -3.02
C ARG A 88 -9.08 4.94 -3.50
N ILE A 89 -9.51 4.83 -4.75
CA ILE A 89 -9.68 3.54 -5.44
C ILE A 89 -8.30 2.98 -5.79
N GLY A 90 -7.95 1.86 -5.18
CA GLY A 90 -6.69 1.16 -5.43
C GLY A 90 -6.84 -0.18 -6.14
N ALA A 91 -5.76 -0.95 -6.16
CA ALA A 91 -5.72 -2.32 -6.64
C ALA A 91 -6.66 -3.21 -5.81
N GLY A 92 -7.45 -4.05 -6.49
CA GLY A 92 -8.38 -4.98 -5.84
C GLY A 92 -9.58 -4.31 -5.15
N TYR A 93 -9.85 -3.02 -5.45
CA TYR A 93 -10.95 -2.27 -4.85
C TYR A 93 -12.30 -2.98 -4.98
N GLU A 94 -12.58 -3.54 -6.16
CA GLU A 94 -13.81 -4.28 -6.43
C GLU A 94 -13.96 -5.49 -5.51
N ILE A 95 -12.88 -6.24 -5.26
CA ILE A 95 -12.89 -7.38 -4.34
C ILE A 95 -13.12 -6.89 -2.91
N PHE A 96 -12.42 -5.82 -2.51
CA PHE A 96 -12.57 -5.22 -1.19
C PHE A 96 -14.02 -4.74 -0.94
N ARG A 97 -14.61 -4.01 -1.88
CA ARG A 97 -16.00 -3.53 -1.81
C ARG A 97 -16.99 -4.68 -1.66
N GLU A 98 -16.85 -5.73 -2.46
CA GLU A 98 -17.75 -6.89 -2.37
C GLU A 98 -17.63 -7.59 -1.00
N ARG A 99 -16.42 -7.72 -0.44
CA ARG A 99 -16.23 -8.28 0.91
C ARG A 99 -16.80 -7.39 2.01
N VAL A 100 -16.61 -6.08 1.92
CA VAL A 100 -17.18 -5.15 2.90
C VAL A 100 -18.70 -5.18 2.87
N LYS A 101 -19.29 -5.21 1.66
CA LYS A 101 -20.74 -5.35 1.50
C LYS A 101 -21.25 -6.68 2.07
N GLN A 102 -20.55 -7.77 1.80
CA GLN A 102 -20.91 -9.10 2.29
C GLN A 102 -20.87 -9.21 3.82
N TRP A 103 -19.82 -8.67 4.46
CA TRP A 103 -19.57 -8.91 5.88
C TRP A 103 -20.10 -7.82 6.80
N PHE A 104 -20.18 -6.59 6.30
CA PHE A 104 -20.57 -5.42 7.11
C PHE A 104 -21.82 -4.71 6.59
N GLY A 105 -22.36 -5.10 5.43
CA GLY A 105 -23.58 -4.52 4.87
C GLY A 105 -23.39 -3.11 4.28
N TYR A 106 -22.16 -2.58 4.26
CA TYR A 106 -21.87 -1.27 3.68
C TYR A 106 -21.52 -1.39 2.20
N ASP A 107 -22.22 -0.63 1.36
CA ASP A 107 -21.83 -0.45 -0.03
C ASP A 107 -20.86 0.73 -0.12
N LEU A 108 -19.56 0.42 -0.16
CA LEU A 108 -18.52 1.42 -0.33
C LEU A 108 -18.57 1.96 -1.76
N ILE A 109 -19.35 3.01 -1.98
CA ILE A 109 -19.42 3.71 -3.25
C ILE A 109 -18.33 4.80 -3.25
N PRO A 110 -17.60 5.01 -4.36
CA PRO A 110 -16.66 6.11 -4.44
C PRO A 110 -17.37 7.45 -4.22
N ASP A 111 -16.92 8.23 -3.26
CA ASP A 111 -17.43 9.58 -3.05
C ASP A 111 -16.72 10.52 -4.02
N TYR A 112 -17.35 10.74 -5.19
CA TYR A 112 -16.84 11.66 -6.21
C TYR A 112 -16.92 13.14 -5.76
N ASN A 113 -17.70 13.46 -4.73
CA ASN A 113 -17.96 14.82 -4.25
C ASN A 113 -16.96 15.28 -3.17
N LYS A 114 -16.30 14.35 -2.47
CA LYS A 114 -15.14 14.65 -1.59
C LYS A 114 -13.83 14.88 -2.35
N GLY A 115 -13.91 15.15 -3.66
CA GLY A 115 -12.79 15.50 -4.49
C GLY A 115 -11.89 14.30 -4.78
N MET A 116 -12.00 13.76 -5.99
CA MET A 116 -11.01 12.83 -6.58
C MET A 116 -9.68 13.55 -6.92
N ASN A 117 -9.25 14.50 -6.10
CA ASN A 117 -8.12 15.36 -6.38
C ASN A 117 -7.41 15.64 -5.06
N TRP A 118 -6.08 15.71 -5.08
CA TRP A 118 -5.20 16.24 -4.02
C TRP A 118 -5.04 15.53 -2.65
N ALA A 119 -5.58 14.34 -2.37
CA ALA A 119 -5.14 13.58 -1.18
C ALA A 119 -3.65 13.20 -1.32
N TRP A 120 -2.81 14.02 -0.69
CA TRP A 120 -1.35 14.01 -0.71
C TRP A 120 -0.76 12.59 -0.72
N ASN A 121 0.14 12.33 -1.67
CA ASN A 121 1.10 11.22 -1.60
C ASN A 121 2.18 11.50 -0.54
N LEU A 122 1.80 12.00 0.64
CA LEU A 122 2.72 12.24 1.75
C LEU A 122 2.59 11.10 2.75
N MET A 123 3.51 10.14 2.63
CA MET A 123 4.04 9.45 3.79
C MET A 123 5.53 9.77 3.83
N LEU A 124 5.91 10.64 4.76
CA LEU A 124 7.29 11.05 4.99
C LEU A 124 8.12 9.81 5.35
N PHE A 125 9.25 9.58 4.69
CA PHE A 125 10.33 8.82 5.29
C PHE A 125 11.32 9.82 5.88
N THR A 126 11.50 9.76 7.19
CA THR A 126 12.72 10.22 7.85
C THR A 126 13.04 9.11 8.83
N ILE A 127 14.14 8.41 8.58
CA ILE A 127 14.80 7.57 9.60
C ILE A 127 15.35 8.47 10.70
#